data_AF-A0A534YS08-F1
#
_entry.id   AF-A0A534YS08-F1
#
_cell.length_a   1.000
_cell.length_b   1.000
_cell.length_c   1.000
_cell.angle_alpha   90.00
_cell.angle_beta   90.00
_cell.angle_gamma   90.00
#
_symmetry.space_group_name_H-M   'P 1'
#
loop_
_entity.id
_entity.type
_entity.pdbx_description
1 polymer ?
#
loop_
_entity_poly.entity_id
_entity_poly.type
_entity_poly.pdbx_seq_one_letter_code
_entity_poly.pdbx_strand_id
1 'polypeptide(L)' 'MSESGEKKETGLLIVQSKVREVIRQKEKRVSDDFINALSEHVLHTIERAVQRASANGRSTLRPEDI' A
#
# COMPACT_ATOMS: atom_id res chain seq x y z
N MET A 1 -21.76 -0.76 16.96
CA MET A 1 -20.40 -0.99 17.50
C MET A 1 -19.45 -0.20 16.62
N SER A 2 -18.98 0.91 17.15
CA SER A 2 -18.17 1.88 16.43
C SER A 2 -16.72 1.43 16.48
N GLU A 3 -16.22 0.83 15.41
CA GLU A 3 -14.78 0.64 15.23
C GLU A 3 -14.19 1.96 14.71
N SER A 4 -13.90 2.86 15.64
CA SER A 4 -12.92 3.92 15.39
C SER A 4 -11.55 3.26 15.37
N GLY A 5 -11.20 2.64 14.24
CA GLY A 5 -9.82 2.24 13.98
C GLY A 5 -8.98 3.51 13.94
N GLU A 6 -8.06 3.65 14.90
CA GLU A 6 -6.98 4.63 14.82
C GLU A 6 -6.37 4.51 13.42
N LYS A 7 -6.51 5.56 12.60
CA LYS A 7 -5.60 5.80 11.48
C LYS A 7 -4.24 6.02 12.10
N LYS A 8 -3.55 4.93 12.44
CA LYS A 8 -2.12 4.93 12.67
C LYS A 8 -1.56 5.52 11.39
N GLU A 9 -0.98 6.71 11.47
CA GLU A 9 -0.22 7.32 10.38
C GLU A 9 0.84 6.30 9.98
N THR A 10 0.46 5.45 9.04
CA THR A 10 1.31 4.41 8.52
C THR A 10 2.24 5.18 7.63
N GLY A 11 3.42 5.50 8.18
CA GLY A 11 4.47 6.20 7.44
C GLY A 11 4.65 5.54 6.08
N LEU A 12 5.10 6.34 5.10
CA LEU A 12 5.27 5.90 3.71
C LEU A 12 5.77 4.45 3.59
N LEU A 13 4.90 3.60 3.06
CA LEU A 13 5.17 2.17 2.87
C LEU A 13 6.13 1.91 1.69
N ILE A 14 6.36 2.95 0.89
CA ILE A 14 7.18 2.90 -0.32
C ILE A 14 8.44 3.73 -0.15
N VAL A 15 9.56 3.22 -0.67
CA VAL A 15 10.81 3.97 -0.76
C VAL A 15 10.68 4.96 -1.91
N GLN A 16 10.40 6.24 -1.59
CA GLN A 16 10.17 7.28 -2.59
C GLN A 16 11.28 7.37 -3.63
N SER A 17 12.55 7.27 -3.21
CA SER A 17 13.71 7.35 -4.11
C SER A 17 13.64 6.30 -5.21
N LYS A 18 13.25 5.07 -4.88
CA LYS A 18 13.13 3.97 -5.84
C LYS A 18 11.97 4.19 -6.80
N VAL A 19 10.83 4.66 -6.30
CA VAL A 19 9.67 4.99 -7.14
C VAL A 19 10.01 6.13 -8.12
N ARG A 20 10.67 7.18 -7.62
CA ARG A 20 11.13 8.31 -8.45
C ARG A 20 12.14 7.86 -9.50
N GLU A 21 13.08 6.98 -9.17
CA GLU A 21 14.03 6.39 -10.12
C GLU A 21 13.30 5.67 -11.27
N VAL A 22 12.35 4.78 -10.96
CA VAL A 22 11.58 4.03 -11.97
C VAL A 22 10.78 4.96 -12.88
N ILE A 23 10.19 6.02 -12.34
CA ILE A 23 9.42 6.98 -13.14
C ILE A 23 10.34 7.84 -14.01
N ARG A 24 11.50 8.25 -13.48
CA ARG A 24 12.51 9.01 -14.24
C ARG A 24 13.10 8.21 -15.39
N GLN A 25 13.32 6.91 -15.23
CA GLN A 25 13.75 6.01 -16.31
C GLN A 25 12.74 5.95 -17.47
N LYS A 26 11.47 6.28 -17.20
CA LYS A 26 10.40 6.40 -18.21
C LYS A 26 10.23 7.83 -18.73
N GLU A 27 11.21 8.71 -18.49
CA GLU A 27 11.22 10.12 -18.88
C GLU A 27 10.02 10.92 -18.33
N LYS A 28 9.47 10.50 -17.19
CA LYS A 28 8.37 11.18 -16.50
C LYS A 28 8.87 11.81 -15.20
N ARG A 29 8.09 12.79 -14.72
CA ARG A 29 8.24 13.40 -13.39
C ARG A 29 7.07 12.94 -12.53
N VAL A 30 7.27 12.99 -11.22
CA VAL A 30 6.27 12.57 -10.23
C VAL A 30 6.16 13.63 -9.15
N SER A 31 4.92 13.98 -8.79
CA SER A 31 4.63 14.86 -7.66
C SER A 31 4.67 14.09 -6.35
N ASP A 32 4.82 14.81 -5.25
CA ASP A 32 4.81 14.22 -3.92
C ASP A 32 3.42 13.65 -3.58
N ASP A 33 2.35 14.29 -4.08
CA ASP A 33 0.97 13.80 -3.96
C ASP A 33 0.77 12.42 -4.60
N PHE A 34 1.39 12.16 -5.76
CA PHE A 34 1.33 10.84 -6.38
C PHE A 34 2.01 9.78 -5.50
N ILE A 35 3.13 10.12 -4.88
CA ILE A 35 3.87 9.22 -4.00
C ILE A 35 3.02 8.89 -2.76
N ASN A 36 2.36 9.88 -2.18
CA ASN A 36 1.45 9.67 -1.07
C ASN A 36 0.26 8.78 -1.48
N ALA A 37 -0.39 9.09 -2.61
CA ALA A 37 -1.51 8.30 -3.13
C ALA A 37 -1.10 6.85 -3.46
N LEU A 38 0.10 6.64 -3.99
CA LEU A 38 0.62 5.29 -4.24
C LEU A 38 0.85 4.53 -2.93
N SER A 39 1.37 5.20 -1.89
CA SER A 39 1.53 4.61 -0.57
C SER A 39 0.19 4.18 0.03
N GLU A 40 -0.84 5.03 -0.07
CA GLU A 40 -2.20 4.70 0.36
C GLU A 40 -2.78 3.53 -0.44
N HIS A 41 -2.54 3.48 -1.75
CA HIS A 41 -2.99 2.37 -2.58
C HIS A 41 -2.37 1.03 -2.17
N VAL A 42 -1.07 1.04 -1.83
CA VAL A 42 -0.37 -0.15 -1.31
C VAL A 42 -0.97 -0.57 0.03
N LEU A 43 -1.24 0.38 0.94
CA LEU A 43 -1.88 0.09 2.22
C LEU A 43 -3.24 -0.60 2.03
N HIS A 44 -4.13 -0.02 1.22
CA HIS A 44 -5.43 -0.63 0.92
C HIS A 44 -5.30 -2.02 0.29
N THR A 45 -4.28 -2.22 -0.54
CA THR A 45 -4.02 -3.53 -1.15
C THR A 45 -3.63 -4.56 -0.08
N ILE A 46 -2.77 -4.18 0.88
CA ILE A 46 -2.39 -5.04 2.00
C ILE A 46 -3.60 -5.35 2.89
N GLU A 47 -4.42 -4.36 3.23
CA GLU A 47 -5.61 -4.55 4.06
C GLU A 47 -6.59 -5.56 3.43
N ARG A 48 -6.86 -5.43 2.12
CA ARG A 48 -7.70 -6.39 1.39
C ARG A 48 -7.07 -7.78 1.38
N ALA A 49 -5.76 -7.88 1.19
CA ALA A 49 -5.06 -9.16 1.21
C ALA A 49 -5.14 -9.83 2.59
N VAL A 50 -5.01 -9.05 3.68
CA VAL A 50 -5.17 -9.54 5.06
C VAL A 50 -6.60 -10.02 5.29
N GLN A 51 -7.61 -9.26 4.83
CA GLN A 51 -9.01 -9.67 4.94
C GLN A 51 -9.28 -10.99 4.20
N ARG A 52 -8.75 -11.16 2.98
CA ARG A 52 -8.88 -12.39 2.19
C ARG A 52 -8.17 -13.57 2.84
N ALA A 53 -6.93 -13.40 3.28
CA ALA A 53 -6.19 -14.43 3.97
C ALA A 53 -6.94 -14.88 5.24
N SER A 54 -7.41 -13.93 6.05
CA SER A 54 -8.19 -14.19 7.25
C SER A 54 -9.52 -14.90 6.95
N ALA A 55 -10.25 -14.46 5.91
CA ALA A 55 -11.50 -15.09 5.48
C ALA A 55 -11.29 -16.55 5.03
N ASN A 56 -10.11 -16.86 4.49
CA ASN A 56 -9.70 -18.21 4.12
C ASN A 56 -9.10 -19.00 5.30
N GLY A 57 -9.13 -18.47 6.53
CA GLY A 57 -8.54 -19.09 7.72
C GLY A 57 -7.01 -19.16 7.70
N ARG A 58 -6.36 -18.36 6.84
CA ARG A 58 -4.91 -18.34 6.66
C ARG A 58 -4.30 -17.13 7.37
N SER A 59 -3.21 -17.38 8.10
CA SER A 59 -2.36 -16.32 8.71
C SER A 59 -1.25 -15.84 7.77
N THR A 60 -1.04 -16.55 6.65
CA THR A 60 -0.01 -16.22 5.66
C THR A 60 -0.64 -15.62 4.41
N LEU A 61 -0.21 -14.40 4.07
CA LEU A 61 -0.53 -13.71 2.83
C LEU A 61 0.13 -14.41 1.64
N ARG A 62 -0.61 -14.61 0.56
CA ARG A 62 -0.15 -15.24 -0.67
C ARG A 62 -0.38 -14.31 -1.86
N PRO A 63 0.27 -14.57 -3.03
CA PRO A 63 0.05 -13.78 -4.23
C PRO A 63 -1.41 -13.70 -4.69
N GLU A 64 -2.20 -14.73 -4.37
CA GLU A 64 -3.65 -14.80 -4.62
C GLU A 64 -4.50 -13.82 -3.79
N ASP A 65 -3.94 -13.21 -2.74
CA ASP A 65 -4.69 -12.31 -1.85
C ASP A 65 -4.64 -10.82 -2.28
N ILE A 66 -3.65 -10.45 -3.10
CA ILE A 66 -3.40 -9.08 -3.63
C ILE A 66 -4.44 -8.71 -4.71
#